data_AF-W3AJJ8-F1
#
_entry.id   AF-W3AJJ8-F1
#
_cell.length_a   1.000
_cell.length_b   1.000
_cell.length_c   1.000
_cell.angle_alpha   90.00
_cell.angle_beta   90.00
_cell.angle_gamma   90.00
#
_symmetry.space_group_name_H-M   'P 1'
#
loop_
_entity.id
_entity.type
_entity.pdbx_description
1 polymer ?
#
loop_
_entity_poly.entity_id
_entity_poly.type
_entity_poly.pdbx_seq_one_letter_code
_entity_poly.pdbx_strand_id
1 'polypeptide(L)'
;SYYYNGDIYTCDEGRMISEAGKYLFKLGNVYETTYDELIKNPVCKATAIASVIETIPSCSDCVFQPYCGVCPVVTYAMEGDIFPKHPHGYRCKIYKGIQKLLFEKIMDDDKEIIDVLNSWVN
;
A
#
# COMPACT_ATOMS: atom_id res chain seq x y z
N SER A 1 9.80 -1.27 8.67
CA SER A 1 10.32 -2.65 8.84
C SER A 1 11.79 -2.57 9.22
N TYR A 2 12.28 -3.52 10.03
CA TYR A 2 13.69 -3.61 10.42
C TYR A 2 14.34 -4.80 9.72
N TYR A 3 15.62 -4.68 9.36
CA TYR A 3 16.40 -5.77 8.81
C TYR A 3 17.46 -6.29 9.79
N TYR A 4 17.98 -7.49 9.54
CA TYR A 4 18.85 -8.20 10.51
C TYR A 4 20.14 -7.43 10.82
N ASN A 5 20.58 -6.58 9.90
CA ASN A 5 21.77 -5.72 10.03
C ASN A 5 21.46 -4.37 10.72
N GLY A 6 20.24 -4.18 11.21
CA GLY A 6 19.79 -2.93 11.83
C GLY A 6 19.23 -1.91 10.85
N ASP A 7 19.19 -2.19 9.54
CA ASP A 7 18.63 -1.23 8.58
C ASP A 7 17.13 -1.06 8.77
N ILE A 8 16.66 0.18 8.60
CA ILE A 8 15.28 0.59 8.78
C ILE A 8 14.69 0.93 7.42
N TYR A 9 13.49 0.43 7.14
CA TYR A 9 12.75 0.64 5.90
C TYR A 9 11.33 1.13 6.17
N THR A 10 10.72 1.78 5.18
CA THR A 10 9.33 2.30 5.27
C THR A 10 8.31 1.22 5.62
N CYS A 11 8.35 0.07 4.94
CA CYS A 11 7.47 -1.08 5.14
C CYS A 11 8.20 -2.39 4.82
N ASP A 12 7.51 -3.52 4.85
CA ASP A 12 8.14 -4.81 4.57
C ASP A 12 8.48 -4.98 3.08
N GLU A 13 7.62 -4.50 2.19
CA GLU A 13 7.89 -4.48 0.75
C GLU A 13 9.14 -3.64 0.43
N GLY A 14 9.34 -2.54 1.16
CA GLY A 14 10.52 -1.68 1.04
C GLY A 14 11.81 -2.40 1.45
N ARG A 15 11.72 -3.29 2.44
CA ARG A 15 12.81 -4.19 2.81
C ARG A 15 13.00 -5.26 1.74
N MET A 16 11.93 -5.89 1.24
CA MET A 16 12.00 -6.92 0.20
C MET A 16 12.65 -6.41 -1.10
N ILE A 17 12.32 -5.20 -1.56
CA ILE A 17 12.90 -4.66 -2.79
C ILE A 17 14.40 -4.36 -2.64
N SER A 18 14.88 -4.18 -1.39
CA SER A 18 16.30 -4.01 -1.10
C SER A 18 17.11 -5.28 -1.32
N GLU A 19 16.50 -6.47 -1.19
CA GLU A 19 17.11 -7.75 -1.57
C GLU A 19 17.38 -7.86 -3.07
N ALA A 20 16.61 -7.13 -3.87
CA ALA A 20 16.86 -6.98 -5.31
C ALA A 20 17.90 -5.89 -5.63
N GLY A 21 18.64 -5.42 -4.62
CA GLY A 21 19.66 -4.37 -4.75
C GLY A 21 19.11 -2.95 -4.84
N LYS A 22 17.81 -2.74 -4.60
CA LYS A 22 17.17 -1.42 -4.70
C LYS A 22 16.85 -0.86 -3.32
N TYR A 23 17.69 0.03 -2.81
CA TYR A 23 17.58 0.58 -1.45
C TYR A 23 16.74 1.86 -1.34
N LEU A 24 15.89 2.18 -2.34
CA LEU A 24 15.14 3.44 -2.42
C LEU A 24 14.25 3.73 -1.20
N PHE A 25 13.81 2.69 -0.49
CA PHE A 25 12.90 2.79 0.66
C PHE A 25 13.60 2.61 2.02
N LYS A 26 14.95 2.61 2.04
CA LYS A 26 15.74 2.61 3.28
C LYS A 26 15.69 3.99 3.93
N LEU A 27 15.43 4.02 5.23
CA LEU A 27 15.29 5.23 6.03
C LEU A 27 16.52 5.52 6.90
N GLY A 28 17.30 4.50 7.26
CA GLY A 28 18.45 4.64 8.15
C GLY A 28 18.87 3.31 8.75
N ASN A 29 19.53 3.37 9.91
CA ASN A 29 19.94 2.22 10.70
C ASN A 29 19.67 2.46 12.19
N VAL A 30 19.20 1.44 12.91
CA VAL A 30 18.79 1.54 14.33
C VAL A 30 19.89 2.00 15.28
N TYR A 31 21.16 1.77 14.93
CA TYR A 31 22.29 2.16 15.76
C TYR A 31 22.71 3.62 15.58
N GLU A 32 22.27 4.25 14.48
CA GLU A 32 22.79 5.54 14.03
C GLU A 32 21.70 6.61 13.88
N THR A 33 20.47 6.20 13.57
CA THR A 33 19.38 7.10 13.19
C THR A 33 18.38 7.28 14.32
N THR A 34 18.16 8.54 14.72
CA THR A 34 17.13 8.89 15.69
C THR A 34 15.73 8.83 15.07
N TYR A 35 14.70 8.71 15.92
CA TYR A 35 13.31 8.73 15.46
C TYR A 35 12.95 10.02 14.69
N ASP A 36 13.44 11.16 15.19
CA ASP A 36 13.22 12.46 14.58
C ASP A 36 13.79 12.54 13.15
N GLU A 37 14.99 11.99 12.94
CA GLU A 37 15.60 11.89 11.62
C GLU A 37 14.83 10.94 10.70
N LEU A 38 14.32 9.81 11.22
CA LEU A 38 13.50 8.87 10.45
C LEU A 38 12.22 9.52 9.92
N ILE A 39 11.47 10.21 10.77
CA ILE A 39 10.22 10.88 10.37
C ILE A 39 10.49 12.08 9.46
N LYS A 40 11.62 12.78 9.67
CA LYS A 40 12.01 13.91 8.82
C LYS A 40 12.63 13.47 7.49
N ASN A 41 12.98 12.20 7.33
CA ASN A 41 13.62 11.64 6.14
C ASN A 41 12.79 11.91 4.87
N PRO A 42 13.39 12.48 3.80
CA PRO A 42 12.71 12.73 2.54
C PRO A 42 12.04 11.49 1.92
N VAL A 43 12.65 10.31 2.05
CA VAL A 43 12.10 9.03 1.58
C VAL A 43 10.83 8.68 2.35
N CYS A 44 10.82 8.85 3.67
CA CYS A 44 9.63 8.64 4.50
C CYS A 44 8.49 9.56 4.05
N LYS A 45 8.78 10.86 3.91
CA LYS A 45 7.80 11.87 3.47
C LYS A 45 7.27 11.60 2.07
N ALA A 46 8.15 11.32 1.11
CA ALA A 46 7.75 11.03 -0.27
C ALA A 46 6.88 9.77 -0.35
N THR A 47 7.25 8.71 0.39
CA THR A 47 6.45 7.48 0.47
C THR A 47 5.09 7.74 1.11
N ALA A 48 5.05 8.54 2.18
CA ALA A 48 3.79 8.90 2.83
C ALA A 48 2.87 9.66 1.85
N ILE A 49 3.37 10.70 1.17
CA ILE A 49 2.59 11.47 0.19
C ILE A 49 2.10 10.56 -0.95
N ALA A 50 2.95 9.70 -1.48
CA ALA A 50 2.58 8.76 -2.55
C ALA A 50 1.54 7.71 -2.13
N SER A 51 1.29 7.55 -0.82
CA SER A 51 0.24 6.68 -0.29
C SER A 51 -1.10 7.38 -0.05
N VAL A 52 -1.17 8.71 -0.16
CA VAL A 52 -2.40 9.50 0.03
C VAL A 52 -3.22 9.48 -1.26
N ILE A 53 -4.12 8.52 -1.37
CA ILE A 53 -4.91 8.24 -2.58
C ILE A 53 -5.88 9.36 -2.95
N GLU A 54 -6.23 10.23 -2.00
CA GLU A 54 -7.01 11.45 -2.20
C GLU A 54 -6.30 12.47 -3.10
N THR A 55 -4.98 12.38 -3.18
CA THR A 55 -4.15 13.25 -4.04
C THR A 55 -3.81 12.61 -5.39
N ILE A 56 -4.18 11.34 -5.59
CA ILE A 56 -3.82 10.57 -6.78
C ILE A 56 -4.97 10.65 -7.80
N PRO A 57 -4.70 11.12 -9.04
CA PRO A 57 -5.71 11.16 -10.10
C PRO A 57 -6.39 9.81 -10.31
N SER A 58 -7.70 9.81 -10.53
CA SER A 58 -8.57 8.62 -10.65
C SER A 58 -8.84 7.85 -9.35
N CYS A 59 -7.99 7.98 -8.33
CA CYS A 59 -8.26 7.45 -6.99
C CYS A 59 -9.10 8.44 -6.18
N SER A 60 -8.84 9.74 -6.31
CA SER A 60 -9.57 10.84 -5.66
C SER A 60 -11.09 10.78 -5.88
N ASP A 61 -11.53 10.33 -7.06
CA ASP A 61 -12.94 10.28 -7.46
C ASP A 61 -13.50 8.85 -7.50
N CYS A 62 -12.78 7.88 -6.92
CA CYS A 62 -13.18 6.48 -6.96
C CYS A 62 -14.16 6.15 -5.83
N VAL A 63 -15.32 5.56 -6.16
CA VAL A 63 -16.31 5.10 -5.15
C VAL A 63 -15.73 4.13 -4.10
N PHE A 64 -14.69 3.41 -4.49
CA PHE A 64 -14.00 2.43 -3.67
C PHE A 64 -12.83 3.00 -2.85
N GLN A 65 -12.59 4.31 -2.92
CA GLN A 65 -11.50 5.00 -2.22
C GLN A 65 -11.46 4.71 -0.71
N PRO A 66 -12.60 4.66 0.03
CA PRO A 66 -12.59 4.34 1.46
C PRO A 66 -12.13 2.91 1.81
N TYR A 67 -12.17 1.99 0.84
CA TYR A 67 -11.87 0.57 1.02
C TYR A 67 -10.63 0.13 0.24
N CYS A 68 -9.88 1.08 -0.32
CA CYS A 68 -8.72 0.82 -1.18
C CYS A 68 -7.47 1.49 -0.61
N GLY A 69 -6.30 1.03 -1.03
CA GLY A 69 -5.03 1.67 -0.76
C GLY A 69 -4.04 1.44 -1.90
N VAL A 70 -3.00 2.27 -1.95
CA VAL A 70 -1.87 2.12 -2.88
C VAL A 70 -0.60 1.96 -2.06
N CYS A 71 0.21 0.96 -2.40
CA CYS A 71 1.55 0.79 -1.83
C CYS A 71 2.59 1.37 -2.80
N PRO A 72 3.27 2.49 -2.48
CA PRO A 72 4.25 3.12 -3.36
C PRO A 72 5.41 2.20 -3.75
N VAL A 73 5.79 1.26 -2.88
CA VAL A 73 6.86 0.29 -3.16
C VAL A 73 6.44 -0.68 -4.27
N VAL A 74 5.20 -1.16 -4.20
CA VAL A 74 4.65 -2.06 -5.24
C VAL A 74 4.49 -1.30 -6.55
N THR A 75 3.99 -0.06 -6.51
CA THR A 75 3.91 0.81 -7.69
C THR A 75 5.30 0.97 -8.32
N TYR A 76 6.32 1.25 -7.51
CA TYR A 76 7.69 1.41 -7.99
C TYR A 76 8.26 0.10 -8.57
N ALA A 77 7.99 -1.04 -7.94
CA ALA A 77 8.43 -2.33 -8.45
C ALA A 77 7.80 -2.66 -9.82
N MET A 78 6.56 -2.24 -10.06
CA MET A 78 5.82 -2.53 -11.29
C MET A 78 6.08 -1.50 -12.41
N GLU A 79 6.13 -0.22 -12.07
CA GLU A 79 6.07 0.90 -13.03
C GLU A 79 7.34 1.77 -13.00
N GLY A 80 8.27 1.51 -12.07
CA GLY A 80 9.49 2.31 -11.89
C GLY A 80 9.24 3.70 -11.29
N ASP A 81 8.03 3.96 -10.77
CA ASP A 81 7.63 5.21 -10.15
C ASP A 81 6.83 4.97 -8.88
N ILE A 82 6.94 5.84 -7.88
CA ILE A 82 6.20 5.72 -6.62
C ILE A 82 4.74 6.15 -6.79
N PHE A 83 4.44 6.97 -7.80
CA PHE A 83 3.08 7.36 -8.18
C PHE A 83 2.59 6.51 -9.36
N PRO A 84 1.34 6.03 -9.32
CA PRO A 84 0.77 5.30 -10.44
C PRO A 84 0.62 6.23 -11.64
N LYS A 85 1.14 5.83 -12.80
CA LYS A 85 1.10 6.66 -14.03
C LYS A 85 -0.14 6.46 -14.87
N HIS A 86 -0.82 5.33 -14.67
CA HIS A 86 -1.95 4.94 -15.48
C HIS A 86 -3.21 4.73 -14.64
N PRO A 87 -4.36 5.29 -15.04
CA PRO A 87 -5.62 4.99 -14.39
C PRO A 87 -5.93 3.51 -14.55
N HIS A 88 -6.51 2.92 -13.51
CA HIS A 88 -6.96 1.53 -13.52
C HIS A 88 -5.86 0.52 -13.87
N GLY A 89 -4.67 0.69 -13.28
CA GLY A 89 -3.59 -0.30 -13.33
C GLY A 89 -4.03 -1.70 -12.86
N TYR A 90 -3.17 -2.70 -13.07
CA TYR A 90 -3.50 -4.11 -12.85
C TYR A 90 -4.13 -4.39 -11.47
N ARG A 91 -3.52 -3.92 -10.38
CA ARG A 91 -4.05 -4.09 -9.01
C ARG A 91 -5.38 -3.38 -8.79
N CYS A 92 -5.54 -2.18 -9.35
CA CYS A 92 -6.78 -1.42 -9.26
C CYS A 92 -7.95 -2.23 -9.85
N LYS A 93 -7.75 -2.87 -11.02
CA LYS A 93 -8.79 -3.73 -11.64
C LYS A 93 -9.17 -4.91 -10.74
N ILE A 94 -8.19 -5.59 -10.15
CA ILE A 94 -8.43 -6.71 -9.23
C ILE A 94 -9.21 -6.24 -8.01
N TYR A 95 -8.77 -5.16 -7.36
CA TYR A 95 -9.42 -4.64 -6.16
C TYR A 95 -10.83 -4.16 -6.43
N LYS A 96 -11.08 -3.46 -7.54
CA LYS A 96 -12.45 -3.10 -7.93
C LYS A 96 -13.33 -4.33 -8.16
N GLY A 97 -12.78 -5.39 -8.75
CA GLY A 97 -13.48 -6.66 -8.94
C GLY A 97 -13.87 -7.33 -7.62
N ILE A 98 -12.90 -7.46 -6.71
CA ILE A 98 -13.13 -8.02 -5.36
C ILE A 98 -14.18 -7.19 -4.62
N GLN A 99 -14.02 -5.87 -4.58
CA GLN A 99 -14.94 -4.99 -3.86
C GLN A 99 -16.35 -5.05 -4.45
N LYS A 100 -16.49 -5.01 -5.78
CA LYS A 100 -17.79 -5.17 -6.43
C LYS A 100 -18.46 -6.48 -6.04
N LEU A 101 -17.72 -7.59 -6.07
CA LEU A 101 -18.24 -8.91 -5.69
C LEU A 101 -18.66 -8.93 -4.21
N LEU A 102 -17.85 -8.38 -3.31
CA LEU A 102 -18.18 -8.33 -1.88
C LEU A 102 -19.45 -7.51 -1.64
N PHE A 103 -19.57 -6.32 -2.23
CA PHE A 103 -20.77 -5.49 -2.06
C PHE A 103 -22.01 -6.14 -2.67
N GLU A 104 -21.89 -6.76 -3.84
CA GLU A 104 -22.98 -7.54 -4.44
C GLU A 104 -23.45 -8.63 -3.48
N LYS A 105 -22.52 -9.41 -2.90
CA LYS A 105 -22.83 -10.46 -1.93
C LYS A 105 -23.38 -9.98 -0.60
N ILE A 106 -22.97 -8.81 -0.15
CA ILE A 106 -23.56 -8.18 1.05
C ILE A 106 -24.97 -7.71 0.75
N MET A 107 -25.21 -7.15 -0.45
CA MET A 107 -26.53 -6.64 -0.85
C MET A 107 -27.55 -7.74 -1.15
N ASP A 108 -27.10 -8.92 -1.56
CA ASP A 108 -27.95 -10.11 -1.74
C ASP A 108 -28.59 -10.57 -0.40
N ASP A 109 -27.98 -10.21 0.75
CA ASP A 109 -28.41 -10.56 2.12
C ASP A 109 -28.68 -12.06 2.33
N ASP A 110 -27.90 -12.90 1.62
CA ASP A 110 -27.94 -14.34 1.80
C ASP A 110 -27.31 -14.73 3.13
N LYS A 111 -28.08 -15.35 4.02
CA LYS A 111 -27.66 -15.70 5.38
C LYS A 111 -26.39 -16.54 5.42
N GLU A 112 -26.25 -17.54 4.55
CA GLU A 112 -25.08 -18.42 4.55
C GLU A 112 -23.83 -17.64 4.12
N ILE A 113 -23.95 -16.80 3.10
CA ILE A 113 -22.85 -15.96 2.63
C ILE A 113 -22.47 -14.93 3.70
N ILE A 114 -23.44 -14.27 4.32
CA ILE A 114 -23.20 -13.29 5.38
C ILE A 114 -22.53 -13.95 6.60
N ASP A 115 -22.94 -15.16 6.99
CA ASP A 115 -22.30 -15.93 8.05
C ASP A 115 -20.83 -16.24 7.71
N VAL A 116 -20.53 -16.60 6.46
CA VAL A 116 -19.15 -16.79 5.98
C VAL A 116 -18.36 -15.48 6.03
N LEU A 117 -18.91 -14.37 5.53
CA LEU A 117 -18.21 -13.08 5.55
C LEU A 117 -17.94 -12.61 6.99
N ASN A 118 -18.90 -12.78 7.89
CA ASN A 118 -18.72 -12.45 9.32
C ASN A 118 -17.67 -13.34 9.99
N SER A 119 -17.48 -14.59 9.54
CA SER A 119 -16.43 -15.46 10.05
C SER A 119 -15.01 -14.98 9.74
N TRP A 120 -14.82 -14.07 8.77
CA TRP A 120 -13.51 -13.50 8.44
C TRP A 120 -13.17 -12.26 9.27
N VAL A 121 -14.16 -11.64 9.89
CA VAL A 121 -13.99 -10.44 10.73
C VAL A 121 -13.68 -10.82 12.19
N ASN A 122 -14.11 -12.02 12.61
CA ASN A 122 -13.93 -12.57 13.96
C ASN A 122 -12.71 -13.49 14.04
#